data_AF-A0A553WBT1-F1
#
_entry.id   AF-A0A553WBT1-F1
#
_cell.length_a   1.000
_cell.length_b   1.000
_cell.length_c   1.000
_cell.angle_alpha   90.00
_cell.angle_beta   90.00
_cell.angle_gamma   90.00
#
_symmetry.space_group_name_H-M   'P 1'
#
loop_
_entity.id
_entity.type
_entity.pdbx_description
1 polymer ?
#
loop_
_entity_poly.entity_id
_entity_poly.type
_entity_poly.pdbx_seq_one_letter_code
_entity_poly.pdbx_strand_id
1 'polypeptide(L)'
;MKALFLSLLLVATPAAALNEGLQCVPYARALSGVSIYGDAHTWWGQAEGKYARGNEPEIGAVLAFPPHGNMRLGHVAAVRRIVDDRTIIISHANWSTIGGVRGHIEEDVRAVDVSEANDWSRVRVWYTPNEALGSTEWPVHGFIYPKKRRSEAEARKAVAMLLKDRTIPDLPSAAPVRMAEAAMPPIKPATSTAKAKAGFGLSGDLLKDIDRKAAKEMKTVPAPAKPVRLASVEKLIAKLPKS
;
A
#
# COMPACT_ATOMS: atom_id res chain seq x y z
N MET A 1 52.64 44.08 -2.35
CA MET A 1 51.55 43.52 -3.17
C MET A 1 50.57 42.81 -2.25
N LYS A 2 49.38 43.38 -1.98
CA LYS A 2 48.32 42.75 -1.17
C LYS A 2 47.32 42.12 -2.15
N ALA A 3 47.24 40.80 -2.19
CA ALA A 3 46.22 40.10 -2.95
C ALA A 3 44.95 39.95 -2.08
N LEU A 4 43.86 40.54 -2.55
CA LEU A 4 42.54 40.51 -1.93
C LEU A 4 41.85 39.20 -2.33
N PHE A 5 41.59 38.30 -1.38
CA PHE A 5 40.77 37.12 -1.63
C PHE A 5 39.29 37.50 -1.52
N LEU A 6 38.60 37.53 -2.66
CA LEU A 6 37.16 37.71 -2.75
C LEU A 6 36.48 36.35 -2.53
N SER A 7 36.04 36.08 -1.30
CA SER A 7 35.29 34.87 -0.96
C SER A 7 33.86 34.99 -1.48
N LEU A 8 33.54 34.21 -2.52
CA LEU A 8 32.19 34.06 -3.05
C LEU A 8 31.40 33.09 -2.13
N LEU A 9 30.51 33.64 -1.29
CA LEU A 9 29.54 32.85 -0.53
C LEU A 9 28.45 32.33 -1.48
N LEU A 10 28.55 31.05 -1.85
CA LEU A 10 27.44 30.31 -2.46
C LEU A 10 26.34 30.15 -1.39
N VAL A 11 25.30 30.97 -1.47
CA VAL A 11 24.06 30.73 -0.73
C VAL A 11 23.37 29.57 -1.42
N ALA A 12 23.51 28.37 -0.88
CA ALA A 12 22.73 27.22 -1.31
C ALA A 12 21.26 27.48 -0.99
N THR A 13 20.46 27.83 -2.00
CA THR A 13 19.00 27.84 -1.88
C THR A 13 18.51 26.40 -1.67
N PRO A 14 17.75 26.07 -0.62
CA PRO A 14 17.23 24.72 -0.44
C PRO A 14 16.07 24.49 -1.40
N ALA A 15 16.37 24.17 -2.66
CA ALA A 15 15.38 23.78 -3.66
C ALA A 15 14.72 22.41 -3.34
N ALA A 16 15.14 21.72 -2.28
CA ALA A 16 14.64 20.41 -1.88
C ALA A 16 13.40 20.44 -0.96
N ALA A 17 12.99 21.61 -0.46
CA ALA A 17 11.80 21.74 0.40
C ALA A 17 10.49 22.00 -0.37
N LEU A 18 10.54 22.16 -1.69
CA LEU A 18 9.41 22.63 -2.51
C LEU A 18 8.53 21.52 -3.09
N ASN A 19 8.60 20.29 -2.59
CA ASN A 19 7.82 19.18 -3.15
C ASN A 19 7.33 18.15 -2.11
N GLU A 20 6.85 18.63 -0.96
CA GLU A 20 6.21 17.74 0.01
C GLU A 20 4.79 17.39 -0.45
N GLY A 21 4.68 16.48 -1.42
CA GLY A 21 3.40 15.90 -1.83
C GLY A 21 2.64 15.25 -0.67
N LEU A 22 1.50 14.62 -0.96
CA LEU A 22 0.64 14.06 0.08
C LEU A 22 1.34 12.93 0.85
N GLN A 23 1.39 13.06 2.18
CA GLN A 23 2.02 12.09 3.07
C GLN A 23 1.07 10.93 3.43
N CYS A 24 1.63 9.76 3.76
CA CYS A 24 0.86 8.56 4.10
C CYS A 24 -0.03 8.73 5.34
N VAL A 25 0.51 9.33 6.40
CA VAL A 25 -0.14 9.57 7.70
C VAL A 25 -1.48 10.31 7.56
N PRO A 26 -1.54 11.56 7.04
CA PRO A 26 -2.81 12.28 6.92
C PRO A 26 -3.82 11.56 6.02
N TYR A 27 -3.37 10.91 4.95
CA TYR A 27 -4.24 10.16 4.05
C TYR A 27 -4.84 8.91 4.72
N ALA A 28 -4.02 8.12 5.43
CA ALA A 28 -4.47 6.96 6.18
C ALA A 28 -5.48 7.35 7.27
N ARG A 29 -5.30 8.49 7.96
CA ARG A 29 -6.28 9.02 8.93
C ARG A 29 -7.61 9.40 8.27
N ALA A 30 -7.55 10.02 7.09
CA ALA A 30 -8.74 10.41 6.33
C ALA A 30 -9.55 9.18 5.88
N LEU A 31 -8.89 8.07 5.54
CA LEU A 31 -9.57 6.84 5.15
C LEU A 31 -10.08 6.02 6.35
N SER A 32 -9.23 5.79 7.35
CA SER A 32 -9.52 4.84 8.45
C SER A 32 -10.31 5.46 9.61
N GLY A 33 -10.16 6.76 9.86
CA GLY A 33 -10.64 7.40 11.08
C GLY A 33 -9.78 7.15 12.33
N VAL A 34 -8.61 6.52 12.19
CA VAL A 34 -7.59 6.48 13.24
C VAL A 34 -7.07 7.91 13.48
N SER A 35 -6.97 8.32 14.75
CA SER A 35 -6.59 9.66 15.18
C SER A 35 -5.22 9.66 15.86
N ILE A 36 -4.25 9.06 15.18
CA ILE A 36 -2.83 9.03 15.57
C ILE A 36 -2.06 10.02 14.68
N TYR A 37 -1.07 10.71 15.24
CA TYR A 37 -0.33 11.79 14.57
C TYR A 37 1.18 11.60 14.74
N GLY A 38 1.97 12.33 13.95
CA GLY A 38 3.42 12.18 13.88
C GLY A 38 3.86 11.12 12.87
N ASP A 39 5.13 10.73 12.94
CA ASP A 39 5.76 9.82 11.97
C ASP A 39 5.12 8.43 11.97
N ALA A 40 5.06 7.82 10.79
CA ALA A 40 4.37 6.54 10.59
C ALA A 40 4.90 5.42 11.49
N HIS A 41 6.22 5.32 11.68
CA HIS A 41 6.82 4.29 12.54
C HIS A 41 6.37 4.37 14.01
N THR A 42 5.97 5.56 14.48
CA THR A 42 5.51 5.73 15.86
C THR A 42 4.08 5.22 16.07
N TRP A 43 3.31 5.03 14.98
CA TRP A 43 1.88 4.72 15.09
C TRP A 43 1.60 3.40 15.79
N TRP A 44 2.44 2.39 15.59
CA TRP A 44 2.28 1.09 16.22
C TRP A 44 2.34 1.19 17.75
N GLY A 45 3.34 1.90 18.27
CA GLY A 45 3.46 2.16 19.70
C GLY A 45 2.35 3.07 20.22
N GLN A 46 2.03 4.15 19.49
CA GLN A 46 0.96 5.08 19.89
C GLN A 46 -0.43 4.46 19.92
N ALA A 47 -0.67 3.41 19.11
CA ALA A 47 -1.92 2.69 19.08
C ALA A 47 -2.17 1.86 20.34
N GLU A 48 -1.11 1.45 21.05
CA GLU A 48 -1.23 0.68 22.29
C GLU A 48 -2.13 1.40 23.31
N GLY A 49 -3.07 0.64 23.88
CA GLY A 49 -4.07 1.16 24.83
C GLY A 49 -5.13 2.11 24.23
N LYS A 50 -5.00 2.53 22.95
CA LYS A 50 -5.95 3.45 22.29
C LYS A 50 -6.74 2.79 21.17
N TYR A 51 -6.13 1.85 20.45
CA TYR A 51 -6.67 1.09 19.35
C TYR A 51 -6.25 -0.37 19.52
N ALA A 52 -7.11 -1.31 19.11
CA ALA A 52 -6.70 -2.71 19.03
C ALA A 52 -5.65 -2.87 17.93
N ARG A 53 -4.73 -3.82 18.13
CA ARG A 53 -3.67 -4.19 17.20
C ARG A 53 -3.70 -5.70 16.98
N GLY A 54 -3.34 -6.16 15.78
CA GLY A 54 -3.31 -7.59 15.46
C GLY A 54 -2.65 -7.85 14.10
N ASN A 55 -2.70 -9.10 13.65
CA ASN A 55 -2.07 -9.54 12.41
C ASN A 55 -3.08 -9.91 11.31
N GLU A 56 -4.37 -9.83 11.61
CA GLU A 56 -5.41 -10.17 10.64
C GLU A 56 -5.89 -8.90 9.92
N PRO A 57 -5.98 -8.90 8.57
CA PRO A 57 -6.48 -7.76 7.84
C PRO A 57 -7.98 -7.55 8.09
N GLU A 58 -8.38 -6.30 8.32
CA GLU A 58 -9.78 -5.90 8.36
C GLU A 58 -10.03 -4.68 7.47
N ILE A 59 -11.22 -4.60 6.86
CA ILE A 59 -11.57 -3.43 6.05
C ILE A 59 -11.64 -2.18 6.94
N GLY A 60 -10.84 -1.16 6.59
CA GLY A 60 -10.70 0.08 7.36
C GLY A 60 -9.55 0.05 8.37
N ALA A 61 -8.92 -1.09 8.61
CA ALA A 61 -7.69 -1.18 9.40
C ALA A 61 -6.54 -0.44 8.72
N VAL A 62 -5.55 -0.06 9.51
CA VAL A 62 -4.30 0.55 9.02
C VAL A 62 -3.18 -0.48 9.09
N LEU A 63 -2.65 -0.88 7.94
CA LEU A 63 -1.42 -1.65 7.82
C LEU A 63 -0.24 -0.76 8.21
N ALA A 64 0.55 -1.16 9.21
CA ALA A 64 1.63 -0.35 9.77
C ALA A 64 3.01 -0.99 9.51
N PHE A 65 3.92 -0.20 8.94
CA PHE A 65 5.27 -0.64 8.59
C PHE A 65 6.32 -0.03 9.53
N PRO A 66 7.26 -0.82 10.09
CA PRO A 66 8.45 -0.29 10.76
C PRO A 66 9.37 0.42 9.76
N PRO A 67 10.39 1.17 10.26
CA PRO A 67 11.49 1.62 9.44
C PRO A 67 12.21 0.43 8.80
N HIS A 68 12.46 0.49 7.48
CA HIS A 68 13.17 -0.56 6.77
C HIS A 68 13.88 -0.03 5.52
N GLY A 69 15.17 -0.36 5.35
CA GLY A 69 15.98 0.12 4.23
C GLY A 69 15.92 1.64 4.06
N ASN A 70 15.50 2.10 2.88
CA ASN A 70 15.36 3.53 2.58
C ASN A 70 14.08 4.17 3.17
N MET A 71 13.14 3.37 3.70
CA MET A 71 11.91 3.85 4.33
C MET A 71 12.14 4.12 5.83
N ARG A 72 12.85 5.21 6.14
CA ARG A 72 13.29 5.53 7.51
C ARG A 72 12.17 5.95 8.46
N LEU A 73 11.11 6.57 7.94
CA LEU A 73 9.99 7.07 8.76
C LEU A 73 8.90 6.03 9.00
N GLY A 74 9.09 4.80 8.51
CA GLY A 74 8.03 3.80 8.40
C GLY A 74 6.99 4.20 7.35
N HIS A 75 5.87 3.47 7.31
CA HIS A 75 4.76 3.77 6.42
C HIS A 75 3.44 3.26 6.99
N VAL A 76 2.33 3.82 6.51
CA VAL A 76 0.98 3.36 6.86
C VAL A 76 0.09 3.34 5.64
N ALA A 77 -0.79 2.35 5.54
CA ALA A 77 -1.76 2.20 4.45
C ALA A 77 -3.12 1.75 4.98
N ALA A 78 -4.21 2.28 4.41
CA ALA A 78 -5.55 1.88 4.82
C ALA A 78 -6.04 0.69 3.99
N VAL A 79 -6.57 -0.33 4.65
CA VAL A 79 -7.16 -1.50 4.00
C VAL A 79 -8.55 -1.14 3.47
N ARG A 80 -8.77 -1.40 2.18
CA ARG A 80 -9.99 -1.06 1.45
C ARG A 80 -10.86 -2.26 1.18
N ARG A 81 -10.23 -3.40 0.91
CA ARG A 81 -10.88 -4.68 0.62
C ARG A 81 -9.94 -5.83 0.94
N ILE A 82 -10.51 -6.95 1.34
CA ILE A 82 -9.83 -8.23 1.46
C ILE A 82 -10.18 -9.03 0.22
N VAL A 83 -9.19 -9.54 -0.50
CA VAL A 83 -9.37 -10.34 -1.72
C VAL A 83 -9.38 -11.83 -1.36
N ASP A 84 -8.36 -12.26 -0.62
CA ASP A 84 -8.16 -13.62 -0.14
C ASP A 84 -7.24 -13.58 1.09
N ASP A 85 -6.87 -14.76 1.60
CA ASP A 85 -6.05 -14.93 2.82
C ASP A 85 -4.67 -14.27 2.74
N ARG A 86 -4.17 -14.00 1.53
CA ARG A 86 -2.85 -13.40 1.27
C ARG A 86 -2.89 -12.08 0.53
N THR A 87 -4.06 -11.63 0.07
CA THR A 87 -4.15 -10.46 -0.80
C THR A 87 -5.17 -9.47 -0.26
N ILE A 88 -4.71 -8.24 -0.05
CA ILE A 88 -5.56 -7.10 0.28
C ILE A 88 -5.41 -5.99 -0.76
N ILE A 89 -6.45 -5.16 -0.83
CA ILE A 89 -6.45 -3.89 -1.53
C ILE A 89 -6.26 -2.80 -0.50
N ILE A 90 -5.29 -1.92 -0.73
CA ILE A 90 -4.96 -0.80 0.15
C ILE A 90 -5.06 0.53 -0.61
N SER A 91 -5.15 1.62 0.14
CA SER A 91 -4.92 2.96 -0.38
C SER A 91 -3.96 3.71 0.54
N HIS A 92 -3.00 4.38 -0.08
CA HIS A 92 -1.90 5.07 0.60
C HIS A 92 -1.37 6.23 -0.25
N ALA A 93 -0.52 7.04 0.34
CA ALA A 93 0.15 8.15 -0.34
C ALA A 93 1.64 8.13 -0.02
N ASN A 94 2.46 8.75 -0.88
CA ASN A 94 3.91 8.86 -0.74
C ASN A 94 4.68 7.52 -0.73
N TRP A 95 4.20 6.52 -1.45
CA TRP A 95 4.89 5.22 -1.53
C TRP A 95 5.81 5.13 -2.75
N SER A 96 5.24 5.17 -3.94
CA SER A 96 5.99 5.15 -5.19
C SER A 96 6.64 6.50 -5.52
N THR A 97 7.82 6.45 -6.14
CA THR A 97 8.41 7.61 -6.83
C THR A 97 7.93 7.60 -8.28
N ILE A 98 7.01 8.48 -8.66
CA ILE A 98 6.41 8.53 -10.00
C ILE A 98 6.97 9.77 -10.72
N GLY A 99 7.53 9.59 -11.93
CA GLY A 99 8.14 10.71 -12.67
C GLY A 99 9.27 11.43 -11.90
N GLY A 100 9.98 10.71 -11.03
CA GLY A 100 11.04 11.27 -10.18
C GLY A 100 10.53 11.98 -8.91
N VAL A 101 9.23 11.99 -8.65
CA VAL A 101 8.63 12.72 -7.52
C VAL A 101 7.83 11.81 -6.60
N ARG A 102 7.75 12.21 -5.34
CA ARG A 102 7.07 11.51 -4.25
C ARG A 102 5.81 12.26 -3.80
N GLY A 103 4.99 11.60 -2.99
CA GLY A 103 3.77 12.19 -2.44
C GLY A 103 2.51 12.07 -3.33
N HIS A 104 2.54 11.13 -4.29
CA HIS A 104 1.35 10.75 -5.04
C HIS A 104 0.43 9.85 -4.21
N ILE A 105 -0.87 9.84 -4.57
CA ILE A 105 -1.84 8.88 -4.06
C ILE A 105 -1.84 7.64 -4.97
N GLU A 106 -1.81 6.48 -4.34
CA GLU A 106 -2.06 5.18 -4.98
C GLU A 106 -3.34 4.60 -4.36
N GLU A 107 -4.42 4.59 -5.14
CA GLU A 107 -5.75 4.14 -4.69
C GLU A 107 -6.04 2.73 -5.18
N ASP A 108 -6.65 1.94 -4.27
CA ASP A 108 -7.06 0.57 -4.50
C ASP A 108 -5.98 -0.32 -5.15
N VAL A 109 -4.74 -0.21 -4.65
CA VAL A 109 -3.58 -0.99 -5.10
C VAL A 109 -3.37 -2.24 -4.24
N ARG A 110 -2.70 -3.25 -4.81
CA ARG A 110 -2.53 -4.56 -4.15
C ARG A 110 -1.40 -4.53 -3.11
N ALA A 111 -1.62 -5.22 -2.00
CA ALA A 111 -0.57 -5.71 -1.12
C ALA A 111 -0.78 -7.21 -0.88
N VAL A 112 0.32 -7.97 -0.93
CA VAL A 112 0.31 -9.44 -0.84
C VAL A 112 1.21 -9.89 0.29
N ASP A 113 0.67 -10.73 1.18
CA ASP A 113 1.43 -11.44 2.20
C ASP A 113 2.36 -12.47 1.56
N VAL A 114 3.66 -12.24 1.77
CA VAL A 114 4.75 -13.11 1.31
C VAL A 114 5.48 -13.76 2.49
N SER A 115 4.92 -13.68 3.70
CA SER A 115 5.48 -14.38 4.84
C SER A 115 5.32 -15.90 4.69
N GLU A 116 6.33 -16.62 5.19
CA GLU A 116 6.34 -18.08 5.20
C GLU A 116 5.18 -18.65 6.01
N ALA A 117 4.79 -17.96 7.09
CA ALA A 117 3.79 -18.43 8.04
C ALA A 117 2.35 -18.02 7.70
N ASN A 118 2.12 -17.22 6.64
CA ASN A 118 0.81 -16.65 6.32
C ASN A 118 0.25 -15.76 7.46
N ASP A 119 1.13 -14.99 8.08
CA ASP A 119 0.86 -14.22 9.29
C ASP A 119 0.96 -12.71 9.06
N TRP A 120 1.02 -12.28 7.80
CA TRP A 120 1.15 -10.87 7.41
C TRP A 120 2.40 -10.17 7.94
N SER A 121 3.40 -10.89 8.45
CA SER A 121 4.66 -10.30 8.94
C SER A 121 5.54 -9.71 7.85
N ARG A 122 5.30 -10.09 6.58
CA ARG A 122 6.00 -9.55 5.41
C ARG A 122 5.07 -9.40 4.21
N VAL A 123 5.12 -8.26 3.54
CA VAL A 123 4.29 -8.00 2.35
C VAL A 123 5.09 -7.48 1.17
N ARG A 124 4.64 -7.79 -0.05
CA ARG A 124 4.98 -7.01 -1.25
C ARG A 124 3.82 -6.08 -1.56
N VAL A 125 4.15 -4.84 -1.87
CA VAL A 125 3.16 -3.80 -2.20
C VAL A 125 3.33 -3.41 -3.66
N TRP A 126 2.23 -3.09 -4.32
CA TRP A 126 2.23 -2.45 -5.64
C TRP A 126 3.25 -1.31 -5.72
N TYR A 127 3.92 -1.19 -6.85
CA TYR A 127 4.88 -0.13 -7.14
C TYR A 127 4.60 0.43 -8.53
N THR A 128 3.98 1.61 -8.59
CA THR A 128 3.55 2.20 -9.86
C THR A 128 4.62 2.20 -10.97
N PRO A 129 5.90 2.55 -10.72
CA PRO A 129 6.90 2.64 -11.79
C PRO A 129 7.19 1.33 -12.52
N ASN A 130 6.89 0.17 -11.92
CA ASN A 130 7.03 -1.13 -12.59
C ASN A 130 5.69 -1.77 -12.96
N GLU A 131 4.56 -1.08 -12.69
CA GLU A 131 3.19 -1.56 -12.92
C GLU A 131 2.94 -2.98 -12.38
N ALA A 132 3.57 -3.32 -11.25
CA ALA A 132 3.50 -4.63 -10.64
C ALA A 132 3.69 -4.55 -9.13
N LEU A 133 3.73 -5.71 -8.46
CA LEU A 133 4.26 -5.77 -7.10
C LEU A 133 5.74 -5.36 -7.11
N GLY A 134 6.13 -4.55 -6.13
CA GLY A 134 7.53 -4.28 -5.85
C GLY A 134 8.27 -5.56 -5.48
N SER A 135 9.57 -5.60 -5.78
CA SER A 135 10.43 -6.75 -5.47
C SER A 135 10.77 -6.87 -3.99
N THR A 136 10.71 -5.76 -3.24
CA THR A 136 11.04 -5.71 -1.82
C THR A 136 9.96 -6.36 -0.97
N GLU A 137 10.37 -7.27 -0.10
CA GLU A 137 9.54 -7.84 0.96
C GLU A 137 9.62 -6.95 2.19
N TRP A 138 8.57 -6.18 2.44
CA TRP A 138 8.53 -5.22 3.52
C TRP A 138 8.09 -5.89 4.82
N PRO A 139 8.84 -5.74 5.92
CA PRO A 139 8.34 -6.15 7.22
C PRO A 139 7.13 -5.30 7.59
N VAL A 140 6.21 -5.89 8.37
CA VAL A 140 5.00 -5.23 8.85
C VAL A 140 4.90 -5.46 10.35
N HIS A 141 4.46 -4.45 11.08
CA HIS A 141 4.11 -4.62 12.49
C HIS A 141 2.79 -5.39 12.66
N GLY A 142 1.81 -5.09 11.81
CA GLY A 142 0.48 -5.66 11.77
C GLY A 142 -0.55 -4.60 11.35
N PHE A 143 -1.75 -4.74 11.86
CA PHE A 143 -2.91 -3.91 11.59
C PHE A 143 -3.36 -3.15 12.85
N ILE A 144 -3.68 -1.87 12.69
CA ILE A 144 -4.29 -1.02 13.72
C ILE A 144 -5.78 -0.91 13.38
N TYR A 145 -6.63 -1.35 14.30
CA TYR A 145 -8.08 -1.42 14.08
C TYR A 145 -8.78 -0.14 14.57
N PRO A 146 -9.54 0.57 13.71
CA PRO A 146 -10.27 1.74 14.14
C PRO A 146 -11.41 1.34 15.08
N LYS A 147 -11.69 2.17 16.10
CA LYS A 147 -12.81 1.94 17.05
C LYS A 147 -14.17 1.82 16.37
N LYS A 148 -14.33 2.49 15.23
CA LYS A 148 -15.50 2.42 14.37
C LYS A 148 -15.03 2.50 12.93
N ARG A 149 -15.46 1.54 12.11
CA ARG A 149 -15.23 1.59 10.67
C ARG A 149 -15.90 2.84 10.08
N ARG A 150 -15.10 3.67 9.40
CA ARG A 150 -15.60 4.80 8.62
C ARG A 150 -16.31 4.29 7.38
N SER A 151 -17.49 4.85 7.07
CA SER A 151 -18.19 4.52 5.83
C SER A 151 -17.44 5.08 4.61
N GLU A 152 -17.70 4.52 3.43
CA GLU A 152 -17.07 4.97 2.20
C GLU A 152 -17.35 6.45 1.89
N ALA A 153 -18.59 6.89 2.12
CA ALA A 153 -18.98 8.28 1.93
C ALA A 153 -18.23 9.24 2.87
N GLU A 154 -18.08 8.85 4.14
CA GLU A 154 -17.32 9.63 5.12
C GLU A 154 -15.82 9.67 4.78
N ALA A 155 -15.24 8.55 4.34
CA ALA A 155 -13.84 8.47 3.93
C ALA A 155 -13.55 9.39 2.74
N ARG A 156 -14.39 9.33 1.70
CA ARG A 156 -14.28 10.21 0.52
C ARG A 156 -14.41 11.67 0.88
N LYS A 157 -15.37 12.02 1.75
CA LYS A 157 -15.54 13.39 2.24
C LYS A 157 -14.29 13.87 2.98
N ALA A 158 -13.72 13.04 3.86
CA ALA A 158 -12.51 13.38 4.61
C ALA A 158 -11.28 13.55 3.71
N VAL A 159 -11.11 12.70 2.70
CA VAL A 159 -10.05 12.84 1.70
C VAL A 159 -10.25 14.11 0.88
N ALA A 160 -11.47 14.42 0.44
CA ALA A 160 -11.75 15.65 -0.30
C ALA A 160 -11.41 16.91 0.52
N MET A 161 -11.71 16.91 1.82
CA MET A 161 -11.31 18.01 2.73
C MET A 161 -9.78 18.10 2.85
N LEU A 162 -9.10 16.98 3.06
CA LEU A 162 -7.63 16.93 3.14
C LEU A 162 -6.95 17.49 1.88
N LEU A 163 -7.51 17.22 0.70
CA LEU A 163 -6.98 17.70 -0.56
C LEU A 163 -7.30 19.18 -0.83
N LYS A 164 -8.48 19.64 -0.39
CA LYS A 164 -8.88 21.04 -0.54
C LYS A 164 -7.95 22.01 0.19
N ASP A 165 -7.44 21.60 1.34
CA ASP A 165 -6.60 22.44 2.20
C ASP A 165 -5.11 22.42 1.79
N ARG A 166 -4.74 21.72 0.71
CA ARG A 166 -3.37 21.65 0.20
C ARG A 166 -3.18 22.45 -1.08
N THR A 167 -2.28 23.42 -1.05
CA THR A 167 -1.54 23.86 -2.24
C THR A 167 -0.51 22.79 -2.58
N ILE A 168 -0.91 21.78 -3.35
CA ILE A 168 0.04 20.82 -3.94
C ILE A 168 0.77 21.58 -5.05
N PRO A 169 2.11 21.73 -5.02
CA PRO A 169 2.85 22.18 -6.20
C PRO A 169 2.41 21.30 -7.36
N ASP A 170 2.17 21.85 -8.55
CA ASP A 170 1.70 21.08 -9.71
C ASP A 170 2.68 19.94 -9.98
N LEU A 171 2.43 18.79 -9.35
CA LEU A 171 3.18 17.56 -9.56
C LEU A 171 2.92 17.23 -11.01
N PRO A 172 3.95 16.93 -11.83
CA PRO A 172 3.72 16.55 -13.22
C PRO A 172 2.60 15.53 -13.21
N SER A 173 1.50 15.83 -13.91
CA SER A 173 0.21 15.15 -13.78
C SER A 173 0.36 13.65 -13.96
N ALA A 174 0.71 12.95 -12.88
CA ALA A 174 0.48 11.54 -12.75
C ALA A 174 -0.99 11.46 -12.35
N ALA A 175 -1.83 11.02 -13.27
CA ALA A 175 -3.19 10.64 -12.91
C ALA A 175 -3.13 9.78 -11.64
N PRO A 176 -4.03 9.98 -10.65
CA PRO A 176 -4.06 9.10 -9.49
C PRO A 176 -4.07 7.68 -10.02
N VAL A 177 -3.07 6.89 -9.60
CA VAL A 177 -2.97 5.51 -10.04
C VAL A 177 -4.07 4.77 -9.30
N ARG A 178 -5.23 4.76 -9.95
CA ARG A 178 -6.35 3.91 -9.64
C ARG A 178 -6.14 2.66 -10.46
N MET A 179 -5.83 1.56 -9.81
CA MET A 179 -6.05 0.28 -10.48
C MET A 179 -7.55 0.00 -10.47
N ALA A 180 -8.25 0.52 -11.48
CA ALA A 180 -9.23 -0.31 -12.14
C ALA A 180 -8.42 -1.32 -12.96
N GLU A 181 -8.08 -2.44 -12.33
CA GLU A 181 -7.86 -3.72 -13.01
C GLU A 181 -6.93 -3.72 -14.25
N ALA A 182 -5.65 -4.02 -14.06
CA ALA A 182 -4.92 -4.77 -15.09
C ALA A 182 -5.36 -6.25 -14.96
N ALA A 183 -6.23 -6.85 -15.79
CA ALA A 183 -6.84 -6.42 -17.04
C ALA A 183 -8.35 -6.72 -17.09
N MET A 184 -9.17 -5.68 -17.17
CA MET A 184 -10.56 -5.71 -17.65
C MET A 184 -10.62 -5.05 -19.05
N PRO A 185 -11.45 -5.54 -20.00
CA PRO A 185 -11.57 -4.95 -21.34
C PRO A 185 -12.34 -3.61 -21.34
N PRO A 186 -12.17 -2.77 -22.38
CA PRO A 186 -12.57 -1.35 -22.37
C PRO A 186 -14.09 -1.16 -22.50
N ILE A 187 -14.66 -0.29 -21.66
CA ILE A 187 -16.03 0.20 -21.80
C ILE A 187 -16.03 1.39 -22.78
N LYS A 188 -16.74 1.30 -23.90
CA LYS A 188 -16.96 2.42 -24.84
C LYS A 188 -17.92 3.47 -24.23
N PRO A 189 -17.75 4.79 -24.49
CA PRO A 189 -18.74 5.78 -24.10
C PRO A 189 -19.90 5.75 -25.11
N ALA A 190 -21.10 5.38 -24.67
CA ALA A 190 -22.30 5.50 -25.49
C ALA A 190 -23.05 6.78 -25.11
N THR A 191 -23.06 7.74 -26.03
CA THR A 191 -24.12 8.74 -26.15
C THR A 191 -25.47 8.01 -26.22
N SER A 192 -26.34 8.20 -25.24
CA SER A 192 -27.79 8.04 -25.43
C SER A 192 -28.57 8.63 -24.26
N THR A 193 -29.50 9.52 -24.61
CA THR A 193 -30.56 10.06 -23.78
C THR A 193 -31.41 8.98 -23.11
N ALA A 194 -31.46 8.94 -21.77
CA ALA A 194 -32.65 8.60 -20.96
C ALA A 194 -32.37 8.69 -19.45
N LYS A 195 -33.39 9.11 -18.70
CA LYS A 195 -33.38 9.54 -17.28
C LYS A 195 -32.98 8.47 -16.25
N ALA A 196 -32.35 8.98 -15.19
CA ALA A 196 -31.90 8.27 -13.99
C ALA A 196 -33.01 7.61 -13.14
N LYS A 197 -32.65 6.50 -12.48
CA LYS A 197 -32.94 6.25 -11.05
C LYS A 197 -31.91 5.28 -10.46
N ALA A 198 -31.47 5.60 -9.24
CA ALA A 198 -30.33 5.04 -8.54
C ALA A 198 -30.65 3.73 -7.81
N GLY A 199 -29.61 2.90 -7.67
CA GLY A 199 -29.56 1.75 -6.78
C GLY A 199 -28.98 0.53 -7.48
N PHE A 200 -27.75 0.14 -7.15
CA PHE A 200 -27.25 -1.18 -7.53
C PHE A 200 -26.46 -1.79 -6.38
N GLY A 201 -27.11 -2.76 -5.73
CA GLY A 201 -26.43 -3.83 -5.02
C GLY A 201 -25.76 -4.76 -6.03
N LEU A 202 -24.64 -5.33 -5.64
CA LEU A 202 -23.92 -6.32 -6.43
C LEU A 202 -24.74 -7.62 -6.42
N SER A 203 -25.25 -8.02 -7.57
CA SER A 203 -26.03 -9.26 -7.75
C SER A 203 -25.13 -10.49 -7.56
N GLY A 204 -25.64 -11.47 -6.81
CA GLY A 204 -24.91 -12.68 -6.37
C GLY A 204 -24.35 -13.59 -7.48
N ASP A 205 -24.67 -13.33 -8.73
CA ASP A 205 -24.11 -14.07 -9.87
C ASP A 205 -22.72 -13.54 -10.29
N LEU A 206 -22.38 -12.28 -9.97
CA LEU A 206 -21.04 -11.71 -10.26
C LEU A 206 -19.95 -12.29 -9.34
N LEU A 207 -20.31 -12.62 -8.09
CA LEU A 207 -19.40 -13.21 -7.11
C LEU A 207 -18.99 -14.63 -7.50
N LYS A 208 -19.92 -15.45 -8.01
CA LYS A 208 -19.65 -16.83 -8.43
C LYS A 208 -18.71 -16.93 -9.63
N ASP A 209 -18.67 -15.89 -10.45
CA ASP A 209 -17.79 -15.84 -11.63
C ASP A 209 -16.38 -15.35 -11.27
N ILE A 210 -16.26 -14.51 -10.25
CA ILE A 210 -14.97 -14.12 -9.65
C ILE A 210 -14.31 -15.32 -8.96
N ASP A 211 -15.08 -16.08 -8.16
CA ASP A 211 -14.58 -17.27 -7.47
C ASP A 211 -14.14 -18.37 -8.46
N ARG A 212 -14.88 -18.56 -9.55
CA ARG A 212 -14.49 -19.50 -10.62
C ARG A 212 -13.19 -19.12 -11.33
N LYS A 213 -12.91 -17.82 -11.46
CA LYS A 213 -11.71 -17.33 -12.14
C LYS A 213 -10.49 -17.39 -11.21
N ALA A 214 -10.65 -17.06 -9.93
CA ALA A 214 -9.62 -17.23 -8.90
C ALA A 214 -9.21 -18.71 -8.71
N ALA A 215 -10.18 -19.64 -8.71
CA ALA A 215 -9.91 -21.08 -8.63
C ALA A 215 -9.16 -21.64 -9.85
N LYS A 216 -9.29 -21.00 -11.01
CA LYS A 216 -8.57 -21.36 -12.24
C LYS A 216 -7.12 -20.87 -12.21
N GLU A 217 -6.87 -19.71 -11.60
CA GLU A 217 -5.52 -19.14 -11.42
C GLU A 217 -4.72 -19.84 -10.32
N MET A 218 -5.36 -20.32 -9.25
CA MET A 218 -4.72 -21.21 -8.24
C MET A 218 -4.21 -22.54 -8.83
N LYS A 219 -4.80 -23.03 -9.93
CA LYS A 219 -4.33 -24.26 -10.62
C LYS A 219 -3.08 -24.03 -11.48
N THR A 220 -2.74 -22.79 -11.79
CA THR A 220 -1.57 -22.42 -12.61
C THR A 220 -0.35 -21.98 -11.81
N VAL A 221 -0.50 -21.81 -10.49
CA VAL A 221 0.62 -21.67 -9.56
C VAL A 221 1.20 -23.07 -9.31
N PRO A 222 2.51 -23.31 -9.49
CA PRO A 222 3.07 -24.62 -9.18
C PRO A 222 2.86 -24.92 -7.69
N ALA A 223 2.31 -26.11 -7.40
CA ALA A 223 2.10 -26.56 -6.03
C ALA A 223 3.42 -26.48 -5.23
N PRO A 224 3.37 -26.16 -3.93
CA PRO A 224 4.56 -26.17 -3.10
C PRO A 224 5.24 -27.53 -3.21
N ALA A 225 6.57 -27.52 -3.38
CA ALA A 225 7.36 -28.74 -3.41
C ALA A 225 7.03 -29.59 -2.18
N LYS A 226 6.79 -30.89 -2.38
CA LYS A 226 6.49 -31.83 -1.29
C LYS A 226 7.57 -31.70 -0.20
N PRO A 227 7.20 -31.69 1.09
CA PRO A 227 8.17 -31.62 2.16
C PRO A 227 9.16 -32.79 2.03
N VAL A 228 10.45 -32.46 1.95
CA VAL A 228 11.52 -33.47 2.02
C VAL A 228 11.45 -34.10 3.41
N ARG A 229 11.15 -35.40 3.49
CA ARG A 229 11.13 -36.14 4.76
C ARG A 229 12.50 -35.97 5.44
N LEU A 230 12.51 -35.63 6.73
CA LEU A 230 13.72 -35.41 7.54
C LEU A 230 14.78 -36.52 7.42
N ALA A 231 14.39 -37.76 7.13
CA ALA A 231 15.30 -38.89 6.91
C ALA A 231 16.26 -38.71 5.70
N SER A 232 15.96 -37.82 4.75
CA SER A 232 16.84 -37.54 3.60
C SER A 232 17.95 -36.53 3.92
N VAL A 233 17.79 -35.69 4.95
CA VAL A 233 18.78 -34.67 5.32
C VAL A 233 19.95 -35.31 6.08
N GLU A 234 19.69 -36.28 6.96
CA GLU A 234 20.75 -37.02 7.68
C GLU A 234 21.66 -37.83 6.74
N LYS A 235 21.10 -38.42 5.68
CA LYS A 235 21.88 -39.13 4.65
C LYS A 235 22.75 -38.20 3.79
N LEU A 236 22.39 -36.93 3.65
CA LEU A 236 23.21 -35.92 2.97
C LEU A 236 24.34 -35.42 3.86
N ILE A 237 24.08 -35.20 5.16
CA ILE A 237 25.09 -34.75 6.13
C ILE A 237 26.18 -35.82 6.32
N ALA A 238 25.82 -37.11 6.30
CA ALA A 238 26.78 -38.21 6.41
C ALA A 238 27.73 -38.38 5.21
N LYS A 239 27.50 -37.68 4.08
CA LYS A 239 28.32 -37.75 2.86
C LYS A 239 29.25 -36.55 2.64
N LEU A 240 29.25 -35.57 3.54
CA LEU A 240 30.17 -34.45 3.44
C LEU A 240 31.57 -34.85 3.94
N PRO A 241 32.65 -34.50 3.21
CA PRO A 241 34.01 -34.75 3.67
C PRO A 241 34.29 -33.94 4.94
N LYS A 242 34.82 -34.59 5.97
CA LYS A 242 35.23 -33.92 7.21
C LYS A 242 36.51 -33.13 6.93
N SER A 243 36.42 -31.81 6.97
CA SER A 243 37.56 -30.88 7.09
C SER A 243 37.77 -30.51 8.55
#